data_AF-A0A382UXX4-F1
#
_entry.id   AF-A0A382UXX4-F1
#
_cell.length_a   1.000
_cell.length_b   1.000
_cell.length_c   1.000
_cell.angle_alpha   90.00
_cell.angle_beta   90.00
_cell.angle_gamma   90.00
#
_symmetry.space_group_name_H-M   'P 1'
#
loop_
_entity.id
_entity.type
_entity.pdbx_description
1 polymer ?
#
loop_
_entity_poly.entity_id
_entity_poly.type
_entity_poly.pdbx_seq_one_letter_code
_entity_poly.pdbx_strand_id
1 'polypeptide(L)'
;VRLFRFLVLVAGVTALVGASARANMNEPLASRLTPTLVVELFDDVDGIGAIEGDPPIATVTRAGETIGYLFSTHETARPVGYSGQSFDIVVALGVDGVIRGHRIIEHHEPLIGTGSAQVSFENVNRFLSQLHDLDLKIVRRSRAKSVDGISGATISAHAMRGAMMVSAVAVGYLTGVISDNSSGLSLDRYSFTQHTWRELVSDATIRSLSLTNRSV
;
A
#
# COMPACT_ATOMS: atom_id res chain seq x y z
N VAL A 1 -43.32 -53.53 39.85
CA VAL A 1 -43.47 -53.06 38.46
C VAL A 1 -42.68 -51.76 38.33
N ARG A 2 -41.67 -51.76 37.45
CA ARG A 2 -40.61 -50.74 37.33
C ARG A 2 -41.16 -49.45 36.71
N LEU A 3 -40.93 -48.29 37.33
CA LEU A 3 -41.28 -46.98 36.75
C LEU A 3 -40.05 -46.36 36.08
N PHE A 4 -40.21 -46.06 34.81
CA PHE A 4 -39.22 -45.61 33.82
C PHE A 4 -38.72 -44.19 34.14
N ARG A 5 -37.40 -43.99 34.26
CA ARG A 5 -36.77 -42.66 34.28
C ARG A 5 -36.39 -42.28 32.84
N PHE A 6 -37.12 -41.35 32.24
CA PHE A 6 -36.67 -40.61 31.06
C PHE A 6 -36.04 -39.31 31.56
N LEU A 7 -34.74 -39.13 31.35
CA LEU A 7 -34.09 -37.82 31.49
C LEU A 7 -33.53 -37.46 30.11
N VAL A 8 -34.14 -36.46 29.51
CA VAL A 8 -33.85 -35.91 28.18
C VAL A 8 -32.50 -35.22 28.22
N LEU A 9 -31.58 -35.66 27.35
CA LEU A 9 -30.25 -35.09 27.17
C LEU A 9 -30.38 -33.95 26.16
N VAL A 10 -30.41 -32.71 26.63
CA VAL A 10 -30.41 -31.51 25.79
C VAL A 10 -28.99 -31.29 25.29
N ALA A 11 -28.73 -31.63 24.03
CA ALA A 11 -27.50 -31.29 23.34
C ALA A 11 -27.49 -29.78 23.04
N GLY A 12 -26.65 -29.04 23.77
CA GLY A 12 -26.41 -27.62 23.51
C GLY A 12 -25.64 -27.45 22.20
N VAL A 13 -26.32 -26.91 21.18
CA VAL A 13 -25.67 -26.38 19.98
C VAL A 13 -25.10 -25.01 20.36
N THR A 14 -23.80 -24.97 20.66
CA THR A 14 -23.07 -23.70 20.76
C THR A 14 -22.86 -23.16 19.35
N ALA A 15 -23.69 -22.19 18.97
CA ALA A 15 -23.47 -21.38 17.78
C ALA A 15 -22.16 -20.58 17.97
N LEU A 16 -21.11 -20.99 17.26
CA LEU A 16 -19.90 -20.20 17.11
C LEU A 16 -20.26 -18.95 16.30
N VAL A 17 -20.59 -17.85 16.99
CA VAL A 17 -20.67 -16.54 16.36
C VAL A 17 -19.23 -16.15 16.03
N GLY A 18 -18.81 -16.44 14.79
CA GLY A 18 -17.54 -15.95 14.27
C GLY A 18 -17.56 -14.43 14.29
N ALA A 19 -16.77 -13.83 15.18
CA ALA A 19 -16.48 -12.41 15.10
C ALA A 19 -15.87 -12.17 13.72
N SER A 20 -16.51 -11.32 12.91
CA SER A 20 -15.88 -10.81 11.70
C SER A 20 -14.58 -10.16 12.14
N ALA A 21 -13.45 -10.79 11.80
CA ALA A 21 -12.14 -10.22 12.01
C ALA A 21 -12.15 -8.85 11.32
N ARG A 22 -12.17 -7.77 12.11
CA ARG A 22 -11.92 -6.45 11.56
C ARG A 22 -10.48 -6.50 11.11
N ALA A 23 -10.24 -6.30 9.81
CA ALA A 23 -8.89 -6.09 9.31
C ALA A 23 -8.28 -4.96 10.14
N ASN A 24 -7.23 -5.27 10.87
CA ASN A 24 -6.49 -4.32 11.69
C ASN A 24 -5.24 -3.97 10.89
N MET A 25 -5.13 -2.72 10.44
CA MET A 25 -3.99 -2.26 9.64
C MET A 25 -2.64 -2.42 10.35
N ASN A 26 -2.64 -2.63 11.67
CA ASN A 26 -1.43 -2.91 12.46
C ASN A 26 -0.99 -4.39 12.39
N GLU A 27 -1.80 -5.28 11.84
CA GLU A 27 -1.36 -6.66 11.57
C GLU A 27 -0.43 -6.70 10.34
N PRO A 28 0.54 -7.63 10.29
CA PRO A 28 1.48 -7.72 9.17
C PRO A 28 0.76 -7.86 7.83
N LEU A 29 1.30 -7.24 6.77
CA LEU A 29 0.73 -7.30 5.41
C LEU A 29 0.28 -8.70 4.99
N ALA A 30 1.11 -9.72 5.29
CA ALA A 30 0.84 -11.12 4.98
C ALA A 30 -0.53 -11.61 5.46
N SER A 31 -0.97 -11.18 6.65
CA SER A 31 -2.25 -11.59 7.24
C SER A 31 -3.45 -10.91 6.58
N ARG A 32 -3.25 -9.75 5.94
CA ARG A 32 -4.29 -8.95 5.30
C ARG A 32 -4.47 -9.30 3.82
N LEU A 33 -3.48 -9.91 3.17
CA LEU A 33 -3.55 -10.34 1.77
C LEU A 33 -4.23 -11.70 1.61
N THR A 34 -5.56 -11.71 1.69
CA THR A 34 -6.35 -12.92 1.43
C THR A 34 -6.26 -13.36 -0.03
N PRO A 35 -6.37 -14.67 -0.36
CA PRO A 35 -6.36 -15.14 -1.74
C PRO A 35 -7.40 -14.42 -2.63
N THR A 36 -8.59 -14.17 -2.09
CA THR A 36 -9.67 -13.44 -2.77
C THR A 36 -9.26 -12.01 -3.15
N LEU A 37 -8.51 -11.33 -2.28
CA LEU A 37 -8.01 -9.99 -2.56
C LEU A 37 -6.95 -10.01 -3.68
N VAL A 38 -6.07 -11.00 -3.67
CA VAL A 38 -5.01 -11.09 -4.67
C VAL A 38 -5.60 -11.30 -6.06
N VAL A 39 -6.55 -12.24 -6.21
CA VAL A 39 -7.21 -12.52 -7.49
C VAL A 39 -8.10 -11.37 -7.99
N GLU A 40 -8.52 -10.47 -7.10
CA GLU A 40 -9.23 -9.25 -7.50
C GLU A 40 -8.28 -8.22 -8.12
N LEU A 41 -7.05 -8.15 -7.63
CA LEU A 41 -6.08 -7.13 -8.03
C LEU A 41 -5.17 -7.59 -9.18
N PHE A 42 -4.99 -8.90 -9.33
CA PHE A 42 -4.27 -9.54 -10.41
C PHE A 42 -5.05 -10.78 -10.87
N ASP A 43 -5.41 -10.81 -12.15
CA ASP A 43 -6.00 -12.00 -12.76
C ASP A 43 -4.98 -13.16 -12.80
N ASP A 44 -5.45 -14.40 -12.92
CA ASP A 44 -4.62 -15.60 -13.22
C ASP A 44 -3.29 -15.68 -12.44
N VAL A 45 -3.33 -15.65 -11.10
CA VAL A 45 -2.13 -15.73 -10.25
C VAL A 45 -1.87 -17.12 -9.72
N ASP A 46 -0.59 -17.47 -9.56
CA ASP A 46 -0.20 -18.69 -8.84
C ASP A 46 -0.34 -18.50 -7.32
N GLY A 47 -0.15 -17.25 -6.85
CA GLY A 47 -0.25 -16.86 -5.44
C GLY A 47 0.59 -15.63 -5.09
N ILE A 48 0.76 -15.43 -3.78
CA ILE A 48 1.68 -14.43 -3.23
C ILE A 48 3.04 -15.10 -3.01
N GLY A 49 4.08 -14.54 -3.61
CA GLY A 49 5.47 -14.90 -3.38
C GLY A 49 6.01 -14.32 -2.07
N ALA A 50 7.30 -14.01 -2.04
CA ALA A 50 7.94 -13.46 -0.85
C ALA A 50 7.37 -12.08 -0.49
N ILE A 51 7.20 -11.84 0.82
CA ILE A 51 6.88 -10.53 1.39
C ILE A 51 8.12 -10.07 2.15
N GLU A 52 8.79 -9.05 1.63
CA GLU A 52 10.12 -8.65 2.08
C GLU A 52 10.27 -7.13 2.14
N GLY A 53 11.31 -6.68 2.85
CA GLY A 53 11.69 -5.27 2.95
C GLY A 53 10.98 -4.50 4.07
N ASP A 54 11.39 -3.24 4.21
CA ASP A 54 10.73 -2.21 5.00
C ASP A 54 10.59 -0.96 4.12
N PRO A 55 9.38 -0.61 3.63
CA PRO A 55 8.10 -1.28 3.94
C PRO A 55 7.99 -2.69 3.35
N PRO A 56 7.14 -3.57 3.93
CA PRO A 56 6.89 -4.90 3.39
C PRO A 56 6.20 -4.82 2.03
N ILE A 57 6.77 -5.51 1.05
CA ILE A 57 6.28 -5.59 -0.32
C ILE A 57 6.07 -7.05 -0.67
N ALA A 58 4.85 -7.41 -1.05
CA ALA A 58 4.48 -8.74 -1.48
C ALA A 58 4.65 -8.90 -2.98
N THR A 59 5.46 -9.85 -3.41
CA THR A 59 5.65 -10.17 -4.83
C THR A 59 4.50 -11.05 -5.33
N VAL A 60 3.94 -10.76 -6.50
CA VAL A 60 2.88 -11.58 -7.13
C VAL A 60 3.45 -12.28 -8.35
N THR A 61 3.21 -13.59 -8.45
CA THR A 61 3.77 -14.43 -9.52
C THR A 61 2.70 -15.13 -10.35
N ARG A 62 3.02 -15.36 -11.63
CA ARG A 62 2.25 -16.17 -12.57
C ARG A 62 3.21 -17.00 -13.41
N ALA A 63 2.95 -18.30 -13.52
CA ALA A 63 3.83 -19.27 -14.16
C ALA A 63 5.31 -19.17 -13.72
N GLY A 64 5.55 -18.84 -12.45
CA GLY A 64 6.91 -18.64 -11.91
C GLY A 64 7.59 -17.31 -12.26
N GLU A 65 6.94 -16.41 -12.99
CA GLU A 65 7.44 -15.06 -13.29
C GLU A 65 6.78 -14.02 -12.39
N THR A 66 7.53 -12.98 -11.99
CA THR A 66 6.98 -11.85 -11.24
C THR A 66 6.15 -10.96 -12.17
N ILE A 67 4.87 -10.77 -11.85
CA ILE A 67 3.96 -9.93 -12.63
C ILE A 67 3.66 -8.58 -11.95
N GLY A 68 3.93 -8.47 -10.66
CA GLY A 68 3.75 -7.23 -9.92
C GLY A 68 3.95 -7.36 -8.43
N TYR A 69 3.51 -6.32 -7.73
CA TYR A 69 3.74 -6.11 -6.31
C TYR A 69 2.46 -5.62 -5.63
N LEU A 70 2.23 -6.10 -4.41
CA LEU A 70 1.19 -5.65 -3.49
C LEU A 70 1.83 -5.02 -2.26
N PHE A 71 1.32 -3.86 -1.84
CA PHE A 71 1.85 -3.13 -0.69
C PHE A 71 0.77 -2.30 -0.02
N SER A 72 0.96 -2.05 1.27
CA SER A 72 0.08 -1.24 2.11
C SER A 72 0.50 0.23 2.09
N THR A 73 -0.47 1.12 1.93
CA THR A 73 -0.24 2.57 2.11
C THR A 73 0.07 2.90 3.57
N HIS A 74 -0.54 2.22 4.55
CA HIS A 74 -0.24 2.39 5.96
C HIS A 74 1.23 2.11 6.29
N GLU A 75 1.74 0.95 5.86
CA GLU A 75 3.13 0.57 6.13
C GLU A 75 4.14 1.40 5.30
N THR A 76 3.76 1.80 4.09
CA THR A 76 4.67 2.53 3.17
C THR A 76 4.77 4.01 3.47
N ALA A 77 3.63 4.68 3.68
CA ALA A 77 3.54 6.14 3.75
C ALA A 77 3.01 6.65 5.09
N ARG A 78 2.46 5.79 5.95
CA ARG A 78 1.79 6.16 7.20
C ARG A 78 0.88 7.39 7.03
N PRO A 79 -0.07 7.34 6.07
CA PRO A 79 -0.82 8.51 5.68
C PRO A 79 -1.76 8.93 6.81
N VAL A 80 -2.12 10.21 6.82
CA VAL A 80 -3.07 10.76 7.78
C VAL A 80 -4.27 11.29 7.01
N GLY A 81 -5.46 10.83 7.38
CA GLY A 81 -6.74 11.24 6.83
C GLY A 81 -7.24 12.57 7.39
N TYR A 82 -8.43 13.01 6.96
CA TYR A 82 -9.04 14.23 7.46
C TYR A 82 -9.38 14.13 8.96
N SER A 83 -9.73 12.93 9.45
CA SER A 83 -9.97 12.66 10.87
C SER A 83 -8.71 12.74 11.73
N GLY A 84 -7.52 12.91 11.14
CA GLY A 84 -6.25 12.83 11.85
C GLY A 84 -5.80 11.39 12.14
N GLN A 85 -6.55 10.39 11.67
CA GLN A 85 -6.22 8.98 11.83
C GLN A 85 -5.65 8.40 10.55
N SER A 86 -4.82 7.36 10.69
CA SER A 86 -4.34 6.62 9.52
C SER A 86 -5.45 5.81 8.89
N PHE A 87 -5.27 5.52 7.61
CA PHE A 87 -6.06 4.56 6.84
C PHE A 87 -5.10 3.61 6.12
N ASP A 88 -5.65 2.53 5.58
CA ASP A 88 -4.90 1.55 4.82
C ASP A 88 -5.62 1.13 3.54
N ILE A 89 -4.84 1.14 2.48
CA ILE A 89 -5.20 0.77 1.12
C ILE A 89 -4.08 -0.13 0.62
N VAL A 90 -4.44 -1.34 0.20
CA VAL A 90 -3.54 -2.23 -0.55
C VAL A 90 -3.57 -1.79 -2.01
N VAL A 91 -2.40 -1.58 -2.59
CA VAL A 91 -2.24 -1.13 -3.97
C VAL A 91 -1.48 -2.19 -4.77
N ALA A 92 -1.92 -2.42 -6.00
CA ALA A 92 -1.27 -3.33 -6.95
C ALA A 92 -0.49 -2.56 -8.01
N LEU A 93 0.82 -2.80 -8.09
CA LEU A 93 1.73 -2.22 -9.08
C LEU A 93 2.28 -3.32 -9.99
N GLY A 94 2.08 -3.19 -11.30
CA GLY A 94 2.70 -4.09 -12.27
C GLY A 94 4.20 -3.85 -12.43
N VAL A 95 4.94 -4.88 -12.87
CA VAL A 95 6.37 -4.77 -13.22
C VAL A 95 6.66 -3.77 -14.36
N ASP A 96 5.64 -3.43 -15.13
CA ASP A 96 5.68 -2.40 -16.17
C ASP A 96 5.54 -0.98 -15.60
N GLY A 97 5.27 -0.80 -14.31
CA GLY A 97 5.10 0.51 -13.67
C GLY A 97 3.68 1.03 -13.69
N VAL A 98 2.71 0.19 -14.06
CA VAL A 98 1.30 0.54 -14.15
C VAL A 98 0.56 0.13 -12.87
N ILE A 99 -0.20 1.04 -12.28
CA ILE A 99 -1.10 0.71 -11.16
C ILE A 99 -2.27 -0.13 -11.69
N ARG A 100 -2.41 -1.36 -11.21
CA ARG A 100 -3.44 -2.31 -11.66
C ARG A 100 -4.75 -2.18 -10.90
N GLY A 101 -4.66 -1.85 -9.62
CA GLY A 101 -5.77 -2.05 -8.72
C GLY A 101 -5.53 -1.43 -7.35
N HIS A 102 -6.60 -1.32 -6.57
CA HIS A 102 -6.51 -0.98 -5.16
C HIS A 102 -7.65 -1.62 -4.37
N ARG A 103 -7.43 -1.82 -3.07
CA ARG A 103 -8.48 -2.18 -2.12
C ARG A 103 -8.31 -1.37 -0.84
N ILE A 104 -9.36 -0.65 -0.45
CA ILE A 104 -9.42 -0.02 0.87
C ILE A 104 -9.63 -1.12 1.91
N ILE A 105 -8.65 -1.30 2.79
CA ILE A 105 -8.68 -2.31 3.86
C ILE A 105 -9.34 -1.72 5.11
N GLU A 106 -8.93 -0.51 5.47
CA GLU A 106 -9.40 0.16 6.68
C GLU A 106 -9.33 1.68 6.50
N HIS A 107 -10.33 2.38 7.02
CA HIS A 107 -10.31 3.85 7.10
C HIS A 107 -11.22 4.31 8.24
N HIS A 108 -10.98 5.53 8.72
CA HIS A 108 -11.73 6.15 9.81
C HIS A 108 -12.22 7.54 9.42
N GLU A 109 -12.72 7.68 8.20
CA GLU A 109 -13.16 8.96 7.64
C GLU A 109 -14.64 9.20 7.96
N PRO A 110 -15.00 10.28 8.67
CA PRO A 110 -16.36 10.44 9.22
C PRO A 110 -17.44 10.64 8.16
N LEU A 111 -17.06 11.09 6.95
CA LEU A 111 -17.99 11.41 5.87
C LEU A 111 -18.06 10.31 4.80
N ILE A 112 -17.26 9.26 4.92
CA ILE A 112 -17.21 8.12 4.01
C ILE A 112 -17.80 6.91 4.71
N GLY A 113 -18.78 6.24 4.11
CA GLY A 113 -19.39 5.07 4.76
C GLY A 113 -20.67 4.59 4.10
N THR A 114 -21.46 3.86 4.87
CA THR A 114 -22.83 3.45 4.52
C THR A 114 -23.85 4.21 5.37
N GLY A 115 -25.13 4.19 4.96
CA GLY A 115 -26.21 4.83 5.72
C GLY A 115 -26.19 6.35 5.64
N SER A 116 -25.96 7.03 6.77
CA SER A 116 -26.00 8.50 6.89
C SER A 116 -24.72 9.22 6.45
N ALA A 117 -23.72 8.49 5.95
CA ALA A 117 -22.51 9.08 5.38
C ALA A 117 -22.84 9.92 4.14
N GLN A 118 -22.12 11.04 3.96
CA GLN A 118 -22.32 11.92 2.81
C GLN A 118 -21.79 11.31 1.51
N VAL A 119 -20.78 10.42 1.63
CA VAL A 119 -20.12 9.79 0.49
C VAL A 119 -20.09 8.28 0.69
N SER A 120 -20.50 7.54 -0.34
CA SER A 120 -20.44 6.08 -0.34
C SER A 120 -19.02 5.56 -0.62
N PHE A 121 -18.73 4.37 -0.11
CA PHE A 121 -17.51 3.62 -0.48
C PHE A 121 -17.33 3.46 -1.99
N GLU A 122 -18.43 3.24 -2.72
CA GLU A 122 -18.39 3.09 -4.17
C GLU A 122 -17.91 4.37 -4.86
N ASN A 123 -18.34 5.54 -4.39
CA ASN A 123 -17.89 6.82 -4.95
C ASN A 123 -16.40 7.05 -4.70
N VAL A 124 -15.90 6.67 -3.52
CA VAL A 124 -14.47 6.74 -3.20
C VAL A 124 -13.67 5.77 -4.04
N ASN A 125 -14.10 4.50 -4.16
CA ASN A 125 -13.46 3.51 -5.02
C ASN A 125 -13.41 4.00 -6.47
N ARG A 126 -14.52 4.52 -7.02
CA ARG A 126 -14.57 5.07 -8.38
C ARG A 126 -13.58 6.22 -8.59
N PHE A 127 -13.46 7.10 -7.60
CA PHE A 127 -12.49 8.18 -7.64
C PHE A 127 -11.04 7.68 -7.62
N LEU A 128 -10.72 6.74 -6.73
CA LEU A 128 -9.38 6.15 -6.63
C LEU A 128 -9.02 5.27 -7.84
N SER A 129 -10.00 4.63 -8.48
CA SER A 129 -9.82 3.87 -9.73
C SER A 129 -9.34 4.73 -10.90
N GLN A 130 -9.41 6.06 -10.82
CA GLN A 130 -8.77 6.93 -11.82
C GLN A 130 -7.23 6.83 -11.82
N LEU A 131 -6.64 6.21 -10.79
CA LEU A 131 -5.22 5.86 -10.76
C LEU A 131 -4.92 4.51 -11.43
N HIS A 132 -5.94 3.69 -11.74
CA HIS A 132 -5.74 2.46 -12.49
C HIS A 132 -5.27 2.79 -13.91
N ASP A 133 -4.45 1.92 -14.48
CA ASP A 133 -3.78 2.09 -15.80
C ASP A 133 -2.80 3.28 -15.89
N LEU A 134 -2.48 3.88 -14.74
CA LEU A 134 -1.53 4.97 -14.68
C LEU A 134 -0.09 4.45 -14.71
N ASP A 135 0.63 4.76 -15.80
CA ASP A 135 2.07 4.46 -15.92
C ASP A 135 2.92 5.49 -15.14
N LEU A 136 3.51 5.04 -14.04
CA LEU A 136 4.34 5.87 -13.17
C LEU A 136 5.64 6.33 -13.82
N LYS A 137 6.16 5.61 -14.83
CA LYS A 137 7.37 6.00 -15.59
C LYS A 137 7.13 7.26 -16.41
N ILE A 138 5.89 7.44 -16.89
CA ILE A 138 5.46 8.61 -17.66
C ILE A 138 5.01 9.73 -16.73
N VAL A 139 4.11 9.42 -15.79
CA VAL A 139 3.43 10.45 -14.98
C VAL A 139 4.39 11.25 -14.13
N ARG A 140 5.44 10.63 -13.60
CA ARG A 140 6.48 11.32 -12.82
C ARG A 140 7.21 12.42 -13.62
N ARG A 141 7.26 12.29 -14.95
CA ARG A 141 7.86 13.30 -15.85
C ARG A 141 6.85 14.37 -16.28
N SER A 142 5.58 14.20 -15.97
CA SER A 142 4.50 15.09 -16.38
C SER A 142 4.07 16.02 -15.24
N ARG A 143 3.52 17.19 -15.59
CA ARG A 143 2.93 18.10 -14.61
C ARG A 143 1.68 17.45 -14.02
N ALA A 144 1.53 17.51 -12.70
CA ALA A 144 0.35 16.99 -12.01
C ALA A 144 -0.92 17.62 -12.61
N LYS A 145 -1.80 16.79 -13.19
CA LYS A 145 -3.14 17.23 -13.58
C LYS A 145 -3.98 17.38 -12.31
N SER A 146 -4.66 18.51 -12.18
CA SER A 146 -5.69 18.68 -11.15
C SER A 146 -6.80 17.67 -11.41
N VAL A 147 -7.26 17.02 -10.34
CA VAL A 147 -8.36 16.07 -10.38
C VAL A 147 -9.45 16.62 -9.47
N ASP A 148 -10.70 16.58 -9.93
CA ASP A 148 -11.83 17.03 -9.13
C ASP A 148 -12.06 16.12 -7.92
N GLY A 149 -12.23 16.73 -6.75
CA GLY A 149 -12.50 15.99 -5.52
C GLY A 149 -13.92 15.41 -5.47
N ILE A 150 -14.19 14.62 -4.44
CA ILE A 150 -15.54 14.14 -4.16
C ILE A 150 -16.27 15.20 -3.31
N SER A 151 -17.46 15.62 -3.74
CA SER A 151 -18.32 16.53 -2.98
C SER A 151 -18.55 15.99 -1.56
N GLY A 152 -18.29 16.82 -0.55
CA GLY A 152 -18.44 16.45 0.86
C GLY A 152 -17.24 15.70 1.47
N ALA A 153 -16.34 15.09 0.68
CA ALA A 153 -15.17 14.36 1.18
C ALA A 153 -13.88 14.65 0.41
N THR A 154 -13.73 15.88 -0.09
CA THR A 154 -12.61 16.27 -0.96
C THR A 154 -11.25 16.06 -0.30
N ILE A 155 -11.08 16.45 0.96
CA ILE A 155 -9.79 16.31 1.68
C ILE A 155 -9.44 14.83 1.88
N SER A 156 -10.38 14.03 2.40
CA SER A 156 -10.19 12.59 2.61
C SER A 156 -9.87 11.86 1.31
N ALA A 157 -10.62 12.15 0.24
CA ALA A 157 -10.41 11.55 -1.08
C ALA A 157 -9.02 11.90 -1.63
N HIS A 158 -8.60 13.17 -1.57
CA HIS A 158 -7.26 13.57 -1.99
C HIS A 158 -6.15 12.98 -1.13
N ALA A 159 -6.35 12.86 0.19
CA ALA A 159 -5.39 12.21 1.08
C ALA A 159 -5.19 10.73 0.69
N MET A 160 -6.28 9.99 0.46
CA MET A 160 -6.23 8.59 0.00
C MET A 160 -5.54 8.45 -1.35
N ARG A 161 -5.92 9.28 -2.33
CA ARG A 161 -5.28 9.30 -3.66
C ARG A 161 -3.80 9.64 -3.57
N GLY A 162 -3.45 10.62 -2.74
CA GLY A 162 -2.07 11.03 -2.49
C GLY A 162 -1.25 9.91 -1.87
N ALA A 163 -1.79 9.22 -0.86
CA ALA A 163 -1.15 8.08 -0.22
C ALA A 163 -0.86 6.95 -1.23
N MET A 164 -1.84 6.58 -2.05
CA MET A 164 -1.63 5.59 -3.12
C MET A 164 -0.50 5.98 -4.06
N MET A 165 -0.46 7.24 -4.52
CA MET A 165 0.59 7.73 -5.41
C MET A 165 1.98 7.73 -4.76
N VAL A 166 2.08 8.24 -3.53
CA VAL A 166 3.36 8.27 -2.79
C VAL A 166 3.88 6.86 -2.55
N SER A 167 3.00 5.95 -2.12
CA SER A 167 3.38 4.56 -1.88
C SER A 167 3.76 3.83 -3.16
N ALA A 168 3.02 4.01 -4.25
CA ALA A 168 3.32 3.36 -5.52
C ALA A 168 4.64 3.84 -6.13
N VAL A 169 4.95 5.14 -6.01
CA VAL A 169 6.26 5.67 -6.43
C VAL A 169 7.38 5.09 -5.55
N ALA A 170 7.22 5.08 -4.23
CA ALA A 170 8.22 4.53 -3.32
C ALA A 170 8.52 3.06 -3.62
N VAL A 171 7.47 2.22 -3.72
CA VAL A 171 7.63 0.80 -4.06
C VAL A 171 8.19 0.62 -5.47
N GLY A 172 7.79 1.45 -6.43
CA GLY A 172 8.35 1.43 -7.77
C GLY A 172 9.87 1.63 -7.80
N TYR A 173 10.41 2.51 -6.93
CA TYR A 173 11.86 2.67 -6.77
C TYR A 173 12.50 1.49 -6.03
N LEU A 174 11.93 1.04 -4.92
CA LEU A 174 12.46 -0.06 -4.11
C LEU A 174 12.54 -1.39 -4.88
N THR A 175 11.60 -1.61 -5.80
CA THR A 175 11.54 -2.81 -6.66
C THR A 175 12.30 -2.64 -7.97
N GLY A 176 12.84 -1.44 -8.26
CA GLY A 176 13.52 -1.13 -9.52
C GLY A 176 12.60 -1.00 -10.74
N VAL A 177 11.28 -1.13 -10.58
CA VAL A 177 10.28 -0.91 -11.64
C VAL A 177 10.39 0.51 -12.22
N ILE A 178 10.70 1.48 -11.37
CA ILE A 178 10.99 2.86 -11.72
C ILE A 178 12.44 3.12 -11.36
N SER A 179 13.17 3.73 -12.30
CA SER A 179 14.52 4.23 -12.05
C SER A 179 14.72 5.55 -12.78
N ASP A 180 15.73 6.29 -12.37
CA ASP A 180 16.07 7.59 -12.93
C ASP A 180 17.21 7.55 -13.95
N ASN A 181 17.44 6.41 -14.59
CA ASN A 181 18.56 6.17 -15.50
C ASN A 181 18.51 6.99 -16.81
N SER A 182 17.65 8.00 -16.91
CA SER A 182 17.68 8.99 -17.98
C SER A 182 18.56 10.17 -17.60
N SER A 183 19.84 10.13 -18.01
CA SER A 183 20.83 11.21 -18.29
C SER A 183 20.76 12.58 -17.56
N GLY A 184 20.05 12.70 -16.44
CA GLY A 184 19.86 13.91 -15.67
C GLY A 184 20.18 13.68 -14.19
N LEU A 185 20.23 14.76 -13.42
CA LEU A 185 20.38 14.69 -11.97
C LEU A 185 19.15 14.00 -11.38
N SER A 186 19.36 12.86 -10.72
CA SER A 186 18.36 12.24 -9.85
C SER A 186 18.87 12.11 -8.43
N LEU A 187 17.93 12.22 -7.50
CA LEU A 187 18.12 11.98 -6.09
C LEU A 187 17.36 10.70 -5.72
N ASP A 188 18.08 9.69 -5.25
CA ASP A 188 17.46 8.56 -4.57
C ASP A 188 16.91 9.03 -3.21
N ARG A 189 15.60 8.88 -3.03
CA ARG A 189 14.88 9.29 -1.81
C ARG A 189 14.37 8.11 -1.01
N TYR A 190 14.63 6.87 -1.44
CA TYR A 190 13.93 5.69 -0.97
C TYR A 190 14.88 4.58 -0.49
N SER A 191 16.10 4.45 -1.03
CA SER A 191 17.05 3.39 -0.65
C SER A 191 18.05 3.80 0.46
N PHE A 192 17.56 4.41 1.54
CA PHE A 192 18.47 4.82 2.63
C PHE A 192 19.17 3.61 3.26
N THR A 193 20.50 3.67 3.28
CA THR A 193 21.34 2.73 4.02
C THR A 193 22.23 3.51 4.96
N GLN A 194 22.24 3.15 6.24
CA GLN A 194 23.13 3.79 7.20
C GLN A 194 24.59 3.46 6.86
N HIS A 195 25.41 4.49 6.72
CA HIS A 195 26.86 4.35 6.54
C HIS A 195 27.59 5.10 7.64
N THR A 196 28.71 4.54 8.08
CA THR A 196 29.64 5.19 8.99
C THR A 196 30.41 6.29 8.26
N TRP A 197 30.95 7.25 9.02
CA TRP A 197 31.79 8.31 8.46
C TRP A 197 32.95 7.77 7.61
N ARG A 198 33.55 6.65 8.02
CA ARG A 198 34.66 6.03 7.28
C ARG A 198 34.22 5.51 5.92
N GLU A 199 33.05 4.88 5.86
CA GLU A 199 32.47 4.37 4.60
C GLU A 199 32.15 5.53 3.65
N LEU A 200 31.53 6.60 4.16
CA LEU A 200 31.19 7.81 3.39
C LEU A 200 32.41 8.56 2.84
N VAL A 201 33.56 8.49 3.52
CA VAL A 201 34.82 9.02 2.98
C VAL A 201 35.40 8.08 1.93
N SER A 202 35.27 6.76 2.13
CA SER A 202 35.82 5.74 1.23
C SER A 202 35.08 5.62 -0.10
N ASP A 203 33.76 5.80 -0.10
CA ASP A 203 32.91 5.80 -1.32
C ASP A 203 32.90 7.17 -2.03
N ALA A 204 33.63 8.15 -1.46
CA ALA A 204 33.78 9.51 -1.93
C ALA A 204 32.47 10.33 -1.95
N THR A 205 31.46 9.92 -1.20
CA THR A 205 30.26 10.71 -0.87
C THR A 205 30.64 11.96 -0.09
N ILE A 206 31.56 11.83 0.86
CA ILE A 206 32.20 12.94 1.57
C ILE A 206 33.64 13.08 1.07
N ARG A 207 34.02 14.30 0.66
CA ARG A 207 35.39 14.64 0.27
C ARG A 207 35.90 15.80 1.12
N SER A 208 37.18 15.75 1.50
CA SER A 208 37.85 16.86 2.16
C SER A 208 38.72 17.62 1.15
N LEU A 209 38.67 18.95 1.21
CA LEU A 209 39.56 19.83 0.47
C LEU A 209 40.39 20.63 1.48
N SER A 210 41.68 20.34 1.55
CA SER A 210 42.61 21.12 2.37
C SER A 210 43.12 22.32 1.57
N LEU A 211 42.76 23.52 2.01
CA LEU A 211 43.22 24.78 1.42
C LEU A 211 44.40 25.34 2.24
N THR A 212 45.42 25.85 1.55
CA THR A 212 46.52 26.59 2.17
C THR A 212 46.56 28.01 1.62
N ASN A 213 47.26 28.94 2.29
CA ASN A 213 47.33 30.34 1.88
C ASN A 213 47.97 30.56 0.49
N ARG A 214 48.65 29.56 -0.08
CA ARG A 214 49.15 29.58 -1.47
C ARG A 214 48.13 29.14 -2.51
N SER A 215 46.99 28.60 -2.08
CA SER A 215 45.97 27.93 -2.90
C SER A 215 44.77 28.82 -3.23
N VAL A 216 44.74 30.05 -2.70
CA VAL A 216 43.70 31.08 -2.90
C VAL A 216 44.31 32.26 -3.64
#